data_AF-A0AAJ0HMZ3-F1
#
_entry.id   AF-A0AAJ0HMZ3-F1
#
_cell.length_a   1.000
_cell.length_b   1.000
_cell.length_c   1.000
_cell.angle_alpha   90.00
_cell.angle_beta   90.00
_cell.angle_gamma   90.00
#
_symmetry.space_group_name_H-M   'P 1'
#
loop_
_entity.id
_entity.type
_entity.pdbx_description
1 polymer ?
#
loop_
_entity_poly.entity_id
_entity_poly.type
_entity_poly.pdbx_seq_one_letter_code
_entity_poly.pdbx_strand_id
1 'polypeptide(L)'
;MGVAVYKRVEDVPFVRDDSWGSFKGSYGTVFRATRRSTQPSIGQGDVYAIKEIQALSAKDQLDVAREIKLLQQFRHENILEFESAFIVDIPGHRMLNTIRLVTKPWAPVSLHHFIQDLANSSGHSTTCPWFEPQALNPWPSIVRQCLSGLAYLHNQRPKPIRHKDIKPHNILLSFETQSSERPVRPIIIDFGISKEHIDGATTANTGTYEYKAPEQIKKQNPTLASDVFSLGCCFA
;
A
#
# COMPACT_ATOMS: atom_id res chain seq x y z
N MET A 1 -8.15 -18.31 -8.30
CA MET A 1 -8.01 -17.06 -7.53
C MET A 1 -7.69 -17.50 -6.11
N GLY A 2 -6.55 -17.14 -5.51
CA GLY A 2 -6.20 -17.57 -4.13
C GLY A 2 -7.05 -16.90 -3.06
N VAL A 3 -8.37 -16.83 -3.28
CA VAL A 3 -9.36 -16.16 -2.43
C VAL A 3 -10.10 -17.26 -1.65
N ALA A 4 -9.92 -17.30 -0.33
CA ALA A 4 -10.62 -18.24 0.52
C ALA A 4 -12.09 -17.82 0.69
N VAL A 5 -12.99 -18.79 0.93
CA VAL A 5 -14.39 -18.52 1.25
C VAL A 5 -14.69 -19.10 2.62
N TYR A 6 -15.06 -18.23 3.56
CA TYR A 6 -15.46 -18.61 4.90
C TYR A 6 -16.98 -18.50 5.03
N LYS A 7 -17.61 -19.54 5.59
CA LYS A 7 -19.05 -19.57 5.85
C LYS A 7 -19.44 -19.01 7.22
N ARG A 8 -18.44 -18.80 8.09
CA ARG A 8 -18.61 -18.28 9.44
C ARG A 8 -17.46 -17.31 9.77
N VAL A 9 -17.73 -16.31 10.63
CA VAL A 9 -16.75 -15.25 10.95
C VAL A 9 -15.63 -15.78 11.84
N GLU A 10 -15.95 -16.72 12.72
CA GLU A 10 -15.04 -17.39 13.63
C GLU A 10 -13.93 -18.18 12.93
N ASP A 11 -14.19 -18.66 11.71
CA ASP A 11 -13.20 -19.39 10.90
C ASP A 11 -12.19 -18.46 10.22
N VAL A 12 -12.45 -17.14 10.20
CA VAL A 12 -11.54 -16.16 9.61
C VAL A 12 -10.29 -16.02 10.50
N PRO A 13 -9.08 -16.22 9.95
CA PRO A 13 -7.84 -16.21 10.71
C PRO A 13 -7.34 -14.80 11.07
N PHE A 14 -8.09 -13.76 10.72
CA PHE A 14 -7.77 -12.37 11.00
C PHE A 14 -8.90 -11.73 11.81
N VAL A 15 -8.52 -10.97 12.83
CA VAL A 15 -9.44 -10.21 13.68
C VAL A 15 -9.17 -8.73 13.45
N ARG A 16 -10.23 -7.95 13.23
CA ARG A 16 -10.12 -6.50 13.12
C ARG A 16 -9.75 -5.90 14.47
N ASP A 17 -8.90 -4.89 14.42
CA ASP A 17 -8.67 -4.01 15.55
C ASP A 17 -9.38 -2.69 15.32
N ASP A 18 -10.56 -2.55 15.93
CA ASP A 18 -11.43 -1.38 15.78
C ASP A 18 -10.91 -0.15 16.54
N SER A 19 -9.85 -0.27 17.35
CA SER A 19 -9.27 0.86 18.11
C SER A 19 -8.64 1.95 17.21
N TRP A 20 -8.27 1.60 15.97
CA TRP A 20 -7.72 2.52 14.97
C TRP A 20 -8.77 3.13 14.04
N GLY A 21 -10.05 2.73 14.18
CA GLY A 21 -11.10 3.13 13.26
C GLY A 21 -10.90 2.56 11.85
N SER A 22 -11.56 3.20 10.87
CA SER A 22 -11.56 2.76 9.47
C SER A 22 -11.05 3.86 8.54
N PHE A 23 -10.22 3.50 7.56
CA PHE A 23 -9.66 4.45 6.59
C PHE A 23 -10.34 4.25 5.24
N LYS A 24 -10.95 5.31 4.70
CA LYS A 24 -11.56 5.27 3.36
C LYS A 24 -10.52 5.58 2.30
N GLY A 25 -10.25 4.62 1.42
CA GLY A 25 -9.48 4.82 0.19
C GLY A 25 -10.39 4.89 -1.03
N SER A 26 -9.81 5.13 -2.20
CA SER A 26 -10.54 5.24 -3.48
C SER A 26 -11.30 3.97 -3.88
N TYR A 27 -10.87 2.80 -3.39
CA TYR A 27 -11.37 1.49 -3.81
C TYR A 27 -11.98 0.66 -2.67
N GLY A 28 -12.11 1.23 -1.48
CA GLY A 28 -12.56 0.46 -0.33
C GLY A 28 -12.25 1.07 1.02
N THR A 29 -12.59 0.34 2.07
CA THR A 29 -12.30 0.70 3.46
C THR A 29 -11.22 -0.21 4.02
N VAL A 30 -10.23 0.37 4.67
CA VAL A 30 -9.07 -0.34 5.22
C VAL A 30 -9.15 -0.33 6.75
N PHE A 31 -8.89 -1.49 7.35
CA PHE A 31 -8.91 -1.72 8.78
C PHE A 31 -7.57 -2.31 9.25
N ARG A 32 -7.15 -1.96 10.47
CA ARG A 32 -6.06 -2.67 11.15
C ARG A 32 -6.54 -4.07 11.54
N ALA A 33 -5.66 -5.05 11.49
CA ALA A 33 -5.98 -6.41 11.90
C ALA A 33 -4.78 -7.14 12.50
N THR A 34 -5.06 -8.17 13.28
CA THR A 34 -4.08 -9.13 13.80
C THR A 34 -4.50 -10.54 13.42
N ARG A 35 -3.54 -11.47 13.40
CA ARG A 35 -3.87 -12.88 13.20
C ARG A 35 -4.53 -13.41 14.48
N ARG A 36 -5.62 -14.18 14.32
CA ARG A 36 -6.29 -14.88 15.41
C ARG A 36 -5.31 -15.91 15.97
N SER A 37 -4.76 -15.68 17.15
CA SER A 37 -3.87 -16.65 17.79
C SER A 37 -4.66 -17.73 18.53
N THR A 38 -4.21 -18.98 18.46
CA THR A 38 -4.67 -20.08 19.31
C THR A 38 -3.95 -20.13 20.67
N GLN A 39 -2.86 -19.36 20.84
CA GLN A 39 -2.13 -19.22 22.11
C GLN A 39 -1.75 -17.75 22.36
N PRO A 40 -1.86 -17.23 23.60
CA PRO A 40 -1.37 -15.90 23.92
C PRO A 40 0.17 -15.92 23.89
N SER A 41 0.76 -15.72 22.71
CA SER A 41 2.20 -15.52 22.59
C SER A 41 2.58 -14.17 23.18
N ILE A 42 3.56 -14.19 24.08
CA ILE A 42 4.24 -13.03 24.66
C ILE A 42 5.05 -12.39 23.53
N GLY A 43 4.39 -11.58 22.71
CA GLY A 43 4.93 -10.93 21.53
C GLY A 43 3.79 -10.35 20.71
N GLN A 44 3.86 -9.06 20.39
CA GLN A 44 2.87 -8.39 19.55
C GLN A 44 3.00 -8.98 18.14
N GLY A 45 2.11 -9.93 17.77
CA GLY A 45 2.16 -10.62 16.49
C GLY A 45 2.04 -9.65 15.29
N ASP A 46 2.37 -10.16 14.09
CA ASP A 46 2.28 -9.41 12.84
C ASP A 46 0.98 -8.61 12.75
N VAL A 47 1.11 -7.33 12.40
CA VAL A 47 -0.02 -6.41 12.22
C VAL A 47 -0.29 -6.26 10.73
N TYR A 48 -1.55 -6.48 10.36
CA TYR A 48 -2.03 -6.50 8.98
C TYR A 48 -2.97 -5.32 8.69
N ALA A 49 -3.17 -5.07 7.40
CA ALA A 49 -4.25 -4.24 6.88
C ALA A 49 -5.27 -5.14 6.17
N ILE A 50 -6.55 -4.97 6.46
CA ILE A 50 -7.65 -5.59 5.71
C ILE A 50 -8.34 -4.51 4.89
N LYS A 51 -8.22 -4.58 3.57
CA LYS A 51 -8.94 -3.72 2.61
C LYS A 51 -10.21 -4.44 2.17
N GLU A 52 -11.37 -3.87 2.47
CA GLU A 52 -12.67 -4.31 1.98
C GLU A 52 -12.98 -3.67 0.63
N ILE A 53 -13.10 -4.50 -0.40
CA ILE A 53 -13.37 -4.09 -1.77
C ILE A 53 -14.72 -4.67 -2.18
N GLN A 54 -15.65 -3.80 -2.56
CA GLN A 54 -16.93 -4.23 -3.13
C GLN A 54 -16.71 -4.59 -4.60
N ALA A 55 -16.82 -5.87 -4.93
CA ALA A 55 -16.66 -6.38 -6.28
C ALA A 55 -18.05 -6.68 -6.88
N LEU A 56 -18.73 -5.62 -7.33
CA LEU A 56 -20.13 -5.67 -7.78
C LEU A 56 -20.27 -6.14 -9.24
N SER A 57 -19.20 -6.07 -10.03
CA SER A 57 -19.16 -6.50 -11.42
C SER A 57 -18.04 -7.51 -11.68
N ALA A 58 -18.14 -8.24 -12.80
CA ALA A 58 -17.08 -9.12 -13.28
C ALA A 58 -15.76 -8.36 -13.52
N LYS A 59 -15.84 -7.09 -13.91
CA LYS A 59 -14.67 -6.22 -14.07
C LYS A 59 -13.99 -5.96 -12.73
N ASP A 60 -14.74 -5.63 -11.68
CA ASP A 60 -14.17 -5.38 -10.35
C ASP A 60 -13.48 -6.63 -9.80
N GLN A 61 -14.10 -7.81 -9.98
CA GLN A 61 -13.50 -9.09 -9.60
C GLN A 61 -12.19 -9.35 -10.36
N LEU A 62 -12.14 -9.03 -11.66
CA LEU A 62 -10.95 -9.16 -12.47
C LEU A 62 -9.84 -8.21 -12.02
N ASP A 63 -10.18 -6.96 -11.67
CA ASP A 63 -9.22 -5.96 -11.20
C ASP A 63 -8.62 -6.37 -9.84
N VAL A 64 -9.44 -6.88 -8.91
CA VAL A 64 -8.96 -7.45 -7.64
C VAL A 64 -8.07 -8.68 -7.88
N ALA A 65 -8.46 -9.57 -8.80
CA ALA A 65 -7.67 -10.75 -9.13
C ALA A 65 -6.29 -10.39 -9.71
N ARG A 66 -6.22 -9.34 -10.52
CA ARG A 66 -4.95 -8.80 -11.07
C ARG A 66 -4.09 -8.20 -9.96
N GLU A 67 -4.68 -7.41 -9.06
CA GLU A 67 -3.98 -6.83 -7.89
C GLU A 67 -3.37 -7.94 -7.03
N ILE A 68 -4.15 -8.98 -6.68
CA ILE A 68 -3.66 -10.14 -5.91
C ILE A 68 -2.50 -10.84 -6.62
N LYS A 69 -2.67 -11.17 -7.91
CA LYS A 69 -1.65 -11.89 -8.69
C LYS A 69 -0.34 -11.11 -8.76
N LEU A 70 -0.42 -9.79 -8.81
CA LEU A 70 0.76 -8.94 -8.79
C LEU A 70 1.43 -8.97 -7.41
N LEU A 71 0.69 -8.65 -6.36
CA LEU A 71 1.25 -8.53 -5.01
C LEU A 71 1.85 -9.86 -4.51
N GLN A 72 1.33 -11.00 -4.97
CA GLN A 72 1.89 -12.32 -4.70
C GLN A 72 3.34 -12.50 -5.16
N GLN A 73 3.80 -11.69 -6.11
CA GLN A 73 5.17 -11.74 -6.64
C GLN A 73 6.16 -10.93 -5.80
N PHE A 74 5.67 -10.11 -4.87
CA PHE A 74 6.52 -9.15 -4.15
C PHE A 74 6.84 -9.61 -2.73
N ARG A 75 8.12 -9.51 -2.38
CA ARG A 75 8.68 -9.72 -1.04
C ARG A 75 9.84 -8.74 -0.84
N HIS A 76 9.56 -7.61 -0.20
CA HIS A 76 10.56 -6.59 0.13
C HIS A 76 10.04 -5.68 1.26
N GLU A 77 10.91 -5.25 2.17
CA GLU A 77 10.54 -4.50 3.38
C GLU A 77 9.84 -3.15 3.10
N ASN A 78 10.09 -2.53 1.93
CA ASN A 78 9.50 -1.25 1.51
C ASN A 78 8.42 -1.38 0.41
N ILE A 79 7.88 -2.57 0.19
CA ILE A 79 6.85 -2.87 -0.81
C ILE A 79 5.69 -3.56 -0.11
N LEU A 80 4.45 -3.18 -0.44
CA LEU A 80 3.27 -3.80 0.15
C LEU A 80 3.26 -5.31 -0.11
N GLU A 81 3.18 -6.09 0.96
CA GLU A 81 3.24 -7.54 0.88
C GLU A 81 1.84 -8.15 1.00
N PHE A 82 1.50 -9.05 0.07
CA PHE A 82 0.28 -9.83 0.13
C PHE A 82 0.39 -10.99 1.12
N GLU A 83 -0.62 -11.12 1.97
CA GLU A 83 -0.78 -12.24 2.90
C GLU A 83 -1.87 -13.19 2.42
N SER A 84 -3.09 -12.68 2.24
CA SER A 84 -4.24 -13.51 1.82
C SER A 84 -5.36 -12.66 1.22
N ALA A 85 -6.34 -13.31 0.59
CA ALA A 85 -7.61 -12.70 0.25
C ALA A 85 -8.74 -13.65 0.62
N PHE A 86 -9.89 -13.12 1.04
CA PHE A 86 -11.03 -13.96 1.38
C PHE A 86 -12.38 -13.26 1.24
N ILE A 87 -13.44 -14.07 1.16
CA ILE A 87 -14.85 -13.67 1.19
C ILE A 87 -15.47 -14.33 2.42
N VAL A 88 -16.40 -13.61 3.06
CA VAL A 88 -17.22 -14.16 4.15
C VAL A 88 -18.64 -14.26 3.62
N ASP A 89 -19.07 -15.48 3.35
CA ASP A 89 -20.35 -15.82 2.73
C ASP A 89 -21.25 -16.49 3.78
N ILE A 90 -21.96 -15.63 4.53
CA ILE A 90 -22.91 -16.05 5.56
C ILE A 90 -24.32 -15.95 4.97
N PRO A 91 -25.11 -17.04 4.97
CA PRO A 91 -26.50 -17.00 4.52
C PRO A 91 -27.30 -15.89 5.21
N GLY A 92 -28.00 -15.08 4.43
CA GLY A 92 -28.83 -13.97 4.94
C GLY A 92 -28.10 -12.64 5.16
N HIS A 93 -26.77 -12.58 5.06
CA HIS A 93 -26.01 -11.33 5.12
C HIS A 93 -25.78 -10.71 3.73
N ARG A 94 -26.00 -9.40 3.58
CA ARG A 94 -25.88 -8.64 2.32
C ARG A 94 -24.43 -8.43 1.80
N MET A 95 -23.42 -9.06 2.39
CA MET A 95 -22.00 -8.81 2.12
C MET A 95 -21.37 -9.79 1.11
N LEU A 96 -22.18 -10.49 0.32
CA LEU A 96 -21.76 -11.58 -0.58
C LEU A 96 -20.73 -11.18 -1.65
N ASN A 97 -20.57 -9.87 -1.92
CA ASN A 97 -19.68 -9.33 -2.95
C ASN A 97 -18.49 -8.55 -2.39
N THR A 98 -18.18 -8.68 -1.10
CA THR A 98 -17.04 -7.98 -0.48
C THR A 98 -15.83 -8.90 -0.41
N ILE A 99 -14.81 -8.61 -1.22
CA ILE A 99 -13.51 -9.25 -1.13
C ILE A 99 -12.67 -8.52 -0.09
N ARG A 100 -12.10 -9.26 0.85
CA ARG A 100 -11.15 -8.76 1.85
C ARG A 100 -9.75 -9.12 1.42
N LEU A 101 -8.95 -8.10 1.12
CA LEU A 101 -7.54 -8.23 0.81
C LEU A 101 -6.73 -7.98 2.08
N VAL A 102 -5.88 -8.94 2.46
CA VAL A 102 -5.01 -8.85 3.64
C VAL A 102 -3.57 -8.61 3.19
N THR A 103 -2.98 -7.53 3.69
CA THR A 103 -1.60 -7.14 3.39
C THR A 103 -0.82 -6.81 4.66
N LYS A 104 0.50 -6.79 4.56
CA LYS A 104 1.39 -6.34 5.63
C LYS A 104 2.53 -5.46 5.08
N PRO A 105 3.13 -4.62 5.93
CA PRO A 105 2.71 -4.31 7.32
C PRO A 105 1.49 -3.39 7.36
N TRP A 106 0.92 -3.19 8.55
CA TRP A 106 0.02 -2.06 8.82
C TRP A 106 0.76 -0.73 8.67
N ALA A 107 0.19 0.19 7.89
CA ALA A 107 0.75 1.50 7.60
C ALA A 107 -0.40 2.54 7.54
N PRO A 108 -0.71 3.24 8.64
CA PRO A 108 -1.95 4.01 8.78
C PRO A 108 -1.94 5.37 8.06
N VAL A 109 -0.77 5.91 7.73
CA VAL A 109 -0.63 7.29 7.26
C VAL A 109 0.06 7.31 5.92
N SER A 110 -0.48 8.02 4.93
CA SER A 110 0.25 8.27 3.68
C SER A 110 1.27 9.39 3.85
N LEU A 111 2.35 9.35 3.10
CA LEU A 111 3.36 10.41 3.06
C LEU A 111 2.73 11.77 2.76
N HIS A 112 1.68 11.81 1.94
CA HIS A 112 0.90 13.02 1.69
C HIS A 112 0.30 13.63 2.97
N HIS A 113 -0.46 12.83 3.72
CA HIS A 113 -1.10 13.29 4.97
C HIS A 113 -0.04 13.68 6.00
N PHE A 114 1.06 12.92 6.07
CA PHE A 114 2.16 13.21 6.98
C PHE A 114 2.81 14.58 6.67
N ILE A 115 3.12 14.86 5.40
CA ILE A 115 3.69 16.17 5.00
C ILE A 115 2.72 17.31 5.30
N GLN A 116 1.42 17.13 5.05
CA GLN A 116 0.40 18.14 5.36
C GLN A 116 0.27 18.41 6.87
N ASP A 117 0.27 17.35 7.67
CA ASP A 117 0.20 17.43 9.13
C ASP A 117 1.41 18.19 9.70
N LEU A 118 2.64 17.86 9.24
CA LEU A 118 3.84 18.60 9.61
C LEU A 118 3.78 20.08 9.26
N ALA A 119 3.29 20.42 8.05
CA ALA A 119 3.16 21.80 7.61
C ALA A 119 2.14 22.59 8.46
N ASN A 120 1.07 21.93 8.90
CA ASN A 120 -0.02 22.55 9.66
C ASN A 120 0.25 22.61 11.18
N SER A 121 1.22 21.87 11.70
CA SER A 121 1.46 21.72 13.13
C SER A 121 2.85 22.21 13.57
N SER A 122 3.34 23.29 12.95
CA SER A 122 4.63 23.92 13.27
C SER A 122 5.78 22.90 13.32
N GLY A 123 5.77 21.95 12.39
CA GLY A 123 6.75 20.89 12.27
C GLY A 123 6.50 19.66 13.14
N HIS A 124 5.55 19.65 14.08
CA HIS A 124 5.28 18.48 14.94
C HIS A 124 4.12 17.67 14.37
N SER A 125 4.29 16.38 14.10
CA SER A 125 3.21 15.58 13.54
C SER A 125 2.24 15.09 14.62
N THR A 126 0.94 15.35 14.45
CA THR A 126 -0.12 14.78 15.31
C THR A 126 -0.47 13.35 14.90
N THR A 127 -0.29 13.01 13.63
CA THR A 127 -0.54 11.68 13.06
C THR A 127 0.62 10.71 13.30
N CYS A 128 1.82 11.25 13.52
CA CYS A 128 3.04 10.52 13.85
C CYS A 128 3.73 11.23 15.02
N PRO A 129 3.18 11.15 16.26
CA PRO A 129 3.70 11.87 17.44
C PRO A 129 5.12 11.44 17.85
N TRP A 130 5.57 10.30 17.31
CA TRP A 130 6.91 9.75 17.47
C TRP A 130 7.93 10.35 16.48
N PHE A 131 7.48 11.19 15.54
CA PHE A 131 8.37 11.98 14.70
C PHE A 131 8.84 13.22 15.47
N GLU A 132 10.11 13.25 15.81
CA GLU A 132 10.75 14.44 16.38
C GLU A 132 11.45 15.25 15.29
N PRO A 133 11.05 16.52 15.04
CA PRO A 133 11.60 17.33 13.95
C PRO A 133 13.09 17.64 14.09
N GLN A 134 13.60 17.51 15.32
CA GLN A 134 14.98 17.83 15.69
C GLN A 134 15.91 16.60 15.70
N ALA A 135 15.37 15.38 15.56
CA ALA A 135 16.17 14.18 15.41
C ALA A 135 16.68 14.08 13.96
N LEU A 136 18.00 14.00 13.79
CA LEU A 136 18.75 13.87 12.52
C LEU A 136 17.92 13.30 11.34
N ASN A 137 17.31 14.22 10.58
CA ASN A 137 16.75 14.09 9.24
C ASN A 137 16.24 12.67 8.86
N PRO A 138 15.01 12.28 9.21
CA PRO A 138 14.42 11.01 8.77
C PRO A 138 14.20 10.96 7.25
N TRP A 139 14.18 12.10 6.56
CA TRP A 139 13.91 12.19 5.12
C TRP A 139 14.92 11.42 4.26
N PRO A 140 16.25 11.60 4.39
CA PRO A 140 17.25 10.73 3.76
C PRO A 140 17.00 9.24 3.97
N SER A 141 16.60 8.84 5.18
CA SER A 141 16.29 7.42 5.47
C SER A 141 15.05 6.95 4.73
N ILE A 142 13.97 7.75 4.72
CA ILE A 142 12.73 7.46 4.00
C ILE A 142 13.01 7.38 2.49
N VAL A 143 13.72 8.36 1.93
CA VAL A 143 14.09 8.38 0.50
C VAL A 143 14.92 7.16 0.14
N ARG A 144 15.94 6.82 0.92
CA ARG A 144 16.78 5.63 0.70
C ARG A 144 15.96 4.34 0.73
N GLN A 145 15.02 4.22 1.65
CA GLN A 145 14.11 3.07 1.76
C GLN A 145 13.15 2.98 0.56
N CYS A 146 12.57 4.11 0.12
CA CYS A 146 11.78 4.15 -1.12
C CYS A 146 12.61 3.74 -2.35
N LEU A 147 13.85 4.22 -2.46
CA LEU A 147 14.77 3.81 -3.53
C LEU A 147 15.10 2.31 -3.46
N SER A 148 15.23 1.73 -2.27
CA SER A 148 15.39 0.27 -2.11
C SER A 148 14.18 -0.49 -2.67
N GLY A 149 12.96 -0.04 -2.35
CA GLY A 149 11.74 -0.62 -2.91
C GLY A 149 11.65 -0.48 -4.43
N LEU A 150 11.98 0.68 -4.98
CA LEU A 150 12.01 0.88 -6.44
C LEU A 150 13.08 0.01 -7.11
N ALA A 151 14.29 -0.07 -6.54
CA ALA A 151 15.35 -0.94 -7.04
C ALA A 151 14.92 -2.41 -7.05
N TYR A 152 14.18 -2.86 -6.03
CA TYR A 152 13.60 -4.20 -6.00
C TYR A 152 12.63 -4.44 -7.18
N LEU A 153 11.71 -3.51 -7.44
CA LEU A 153 10.76 -3.60 -8.58
C LEU A 153 11.48 -3.58 -9.94
N HIS A 154 12.44 -2.67 -10.08
CA HIS A 154 13.22 -2.48 -11.31
C HIS A 154 14.11 -3.69 -11.62
N ASN A 155 14.52 -4.45 -10.59
CA ASN A 155 15.31 -5.67 -10.75
C ASN A 155 14.49 -6.96 -10.89
N GLN A 156 13.16 -6.89 -10.92
CA GLN A 156 12.32 -8.06 -11.17
C GLN A 156 12.65 -8.72 -12.52
N ARG A 157 12.43 -10.03 -12.58
CA ARG A 157 12.68 -10.88 -13.74
C ARG A 157 11.45 -11.74 -14.05
N PRO A 158 11.20 -12.09 -15.32
CA PRO A 158 12.01 -11.82 -16.51
C PRO A 158 11.95 -10.37 -17.01
N LYS A 159 10.97 -9.58 -16.53
CA LYS A 159 10.77 -8.18 -16.94
C LYS A 159 10.82 -7.26 -15.70
N PRO A 160 11.58 -6.15 -15.76
CA PRO A 160 11.51 -5.07 -14.78
C PRO A 160 10.07 -4.55 -14.61
N ILE A 161 9.70 -4.24 -13.38
CA ILE A 161 8.38 -3.68 -13.06
C ILE A 161 8.51 -2.19 -12.83
N ARG A 162 7.71 -1.41 -13.56
CA ARG A 162 7.56 0.03 -13.35
C ARG A 162 6.37 0.31 -12.45
N HIS A 163 6.51 1.24 -11.52
CA HIS A 163 5.41 1.63 -10.64
C HIS A 163 4.40 2.53 -11.35
N LYS A 164 4.87 3.52 -12.13
CA LYS A 164 4.11 4.45 -12.99
C LYS A 164 3.22 5.49 -12.30
N ASP A 165 2.96 5.34 -11.01
CA ASP A 165 2.16 6.31 -10.23
C ASP A 165 2.79 6.58 -8.85
N ILE A 166 4.11 6.77 -8.80
CA ILE A 166 4.79 7.18 -7.57
C ILE A 166 4.36 8.61 -7.24
N LYS A 167 3.83 8.77 -6.03
CA LYS A 167 3.39 10.04 -5.43
C LYS A 167 3.26 9.85 -3.92
N PRO A 168 3.20 10.94 -3.12
CA PRO A 168 3.07 10.85 -1.66
C PRO A 168 1.80 10.10 -1.18
N HIS A 169 0.77 9.99 -2.01
CA HIS A 169 -0.42 9.21 -1.69
C HIS A 169 -0.19 7.70 -1.74
N ASN A 170 0.77 7.26 -2.57
CA ASN A 170 1.08 5.85 -2.83
C ASN A 170 2.32 5.36 -2.04
N ILE A 171 2.71 6.13 -1.02
CA ILE A 171 3.75 5.77 -0.05
C ILE A 171 3.10 5.84 1.32
N LEU A 172 2.89 4.70 1.97
CA LEU A 172 2.38 4.64 3.34
C LEU A 172 3.54 4.56 4.33
N LEU A 173 3.33 5.07 5.54
CA LEU A 173 4.29 5.05 6.63
C LEU A 173 3.85 4.02 7.66
N SER A 174 4.63 2.96 7.78
CA SER A 174 4.54 1.99 8.86
C SER A 174 5.46 2.42 10.00
N PHE A 175 5.05 2.13 11.22
CA PHE A 175 5.85 2.38 12.42
C PHE A 175 6.14 1.07 13.12
N GLU A 176 7.39 0.86 13.50
CA GLU A 176 7.83 -0.35 14.19
C GLU A 176 8.33 0.05 15.58
N THR A 177 7.49 -0.16 16.60
CA THR A 177 7.78 0.24 17.99
C THR A 177 8.94 -0.53 18.62
N GLN A 178 9.38 -1.61 17.99
CA GLN A 178 10.44 -2.49 18.49
C GLN A 178 11.84 -2.15 17.95
N SER A 179 11.93 -1.30 16.92
CA SER A 179 13.22 -0.87 16.37
C SER A 179 13.60 0.49 16.92
N SER A 180 14.52 0.52 17.88
CA SER A 180 15.08 1.77 18.43
C SER A 180 15.84 2.61 17.39
N GLU A 181 16.16 2.04 16.23
CA GLU A 181 16.99 2.68 15.19
C GLU A 181 16.19 3.19 13.98
N ARG A 182 14.97 2.68 13.75
CA ARG A 182 14.15 3.03 12.57
C ARG A 182 12.67 3.12 12.93
N PRO A 183 12.19 4.27 13.42
CA PRO A 183 10.80 4.38 13.82
C PRO A 183 9.84 4.46 12.62
N VAL A 184 10.31 4.96 11.45
CA VAL A 184 9.53 5.02 10.19
C VAL A 184 10.03 4.00 9.17
N ARG A 185 9.10 3.25 8.58
CA ARG A 185 9.33 2.49 7.35
C ARG A 185 8.32 2.90 6.26
N PRO A 186 8.78 3.45 5.12
CA PRO A 186 7.89 3.69 3.99
C PRO A 186 7.57 2.37 3.27
N ILE A 187 6.32 2.23 2.87
CA ILE A 187 5.75 1.10 2.14
C ILE A 187 5.15 1.65 0.85
N ILE A 188 5.74 1.30 -0.30
CA ILE A 188 5.18 1.65 -1.60
C ILE A 188 3.96 0.74 -1.87
N ILE A 189 2.86 1.37 -2.27
CA ILE A 189 1.57 0.72 -2.54
C ILE A 189 1.05 1.10 -3.93
N ASP A 190 -0.04 0.45 -4.38
CA ASP A 190 -0.79 0.84 -5.59
C ASP A 190 0.06 0.88 -6.88
N PHE A 191 0.60 -0.29 -7.22
CA PHE A 191 1.29 -0.54 -8.48
C PHE A 191 0.25 -0.47 -9.61
N GLY A 192 0.31 0.58 -10.44
CA GLY A 192 -0.72 1.00 -11.40
C GLY A 192 -1.07 0.04 -12.56
N ILE A 193 -1.09 -1.27 -12.33
CA ILE A 193 -1.39 -2.33 -13.30
C ILE A 193 -2.86 -2.30 -13.74
N SER A 194 -3.77 -1.79 -12.90
CA SER A 194 -5.16 -1.55 -13.31
C SER A 194 -5.27 -0.56 -14.50
N LYS A 195 -4.23 0.23 -14.75
CA LYS A 195 -4.17 1.21 -15.85
C LYS A 195 -3.51 0.67 -17.13
N GLU A 196 -2.99 -0.56 -17.14
CA GLU A 196 -2.28 -1.15 -18.30
C GLU A 196 -3.21 -1.80 -19.35
N HIS A 197 -4.45 -2.14 -19.00
CA HIS A 197 -5.29 -3.01 -19.84
C HIS A 197 -6.50 -2.33 -20.51
N ILE A 198 -6.40 -1.02 -20.76
CA ILE A 198 -7.22 -0.44 -21.83
C ILE A 198 -6.42 -0.66 -23.12
N ASP A 199 -6.75 -1.75 -23.83
CA ASP A 199 -6.15 -2.09 -25.12
C ASP A 199 -6.14 -0.84 -26.03
N GLY A 200 -4.94 -0.41 -26.43
CA GLY A 200 -4.74 0.75 -27.31
C GLY A 200 -4.45 2.10 -26.62
N ALA A 201 -4.49 2.19 -25.29
CA ALA A 201 -4.10 3.42 -24.59
C ALA A 201 -2.57 3.53 -24.48
N THR A 202 -1.99 4.60 -25.03
CA THR A 202 -0.57 4.92 -24.81
C THR A 202 -0.31 5.11 -23.32
N THR A 203 0.76 4.49 -22.80
CA THR A 203 1.22 4.63 -21.40
C THR A 203 1.58 6.07 -21.00
N ALA A 204 1.51 7.02 -21.94
CA ALA A 204 1.77 8.44 -21.72
C ALA A 204 0.73 9.14 -20.82
N ASN A 205 -0.51 8.63 -20.77
CA ASN A 205 -1.60 9.29 -20.04
C ASN A 205 -1.78 8.82 -18.59
N THR A 206 -1.05 7.80 -18.13
CA THR A 206 -1.14 7.32 -16.74
C THR A 206 -0.27 8.14 -15.77
N GLY A 207 -0.69 8.26 -14.51
CA GLY A 207 0.02 8.96 -13.44
C GLY A 207 -0.52 10.36 -13.14
N THR A 208 -0.30 10.84 -11.92
CA THR A 208 -0.67 12.20 -11.48
C THR A 208 0.30 13.25 -12.09
N TYR A 209 -0.24 14.31 -12.71
CA TYR A 209 0.51 15.22 -13.60
C TYR A 209 1.73 15.86 -12.93
N GLU A 210 1.57 16.24 -11.66
CA GLU A 210 2.54 16.90 -10.80
C GLU A 210 3.79 16.04 -10.54
N TYR A 211 3.70 14.73 -10.73
CA TYR A 211 4.80 13.79 -10.52
C TYR A 211 5.32 13.19 -11.83
N LYS A 212 4.86 13.66 -13.00
CA LYS A 212 5.29 13.13 -14.30
C LYS A 212 6.69 13.62 -14.65
N ALA A 213 7.52 12.69 -15.10
CA ALA A 213 8.82 12.99 -15.66
C ALA A 213 8.71 13.79 -16.98
N PRO A 214 9.74 14.58 -17.36
CA PRO A 214 9.68 15.41 -18.56
C PRO A 214 9.37 14.63 -19.85
N GLU A 215 9.88 13.41 -19.98
CA GLU A 215 9.57 12.50 -21.09
C GLU A 215 8.10 12.08 -21.11
N GLN A 216 7.45 11.91 -19.94
CA GLN A 216 6.02 11.62 -19.86
C GLN A 216 5.17 12.80 -20.31
N ILE A 217 5.55 14.02 -19.90
CA ILE A 217 4.87 15.27 -20.30
C ILE A 217 5.00 15.48 -21.82
N LYS A 218 6.18 15.17 -22.38
CA LYS A 218 6.45 15.22 -23.83
C LYS A 218 5.83 14.06 -24.61
N LYS A 219 5.03 13.20 -23.98
CA LYS A 219 4.42 11.98 -24.56
C LYS A 219 5.44 11.03 -25.20
N GLN A 220 6.69 11.06 -24.71
CA GLN A 220 7.73 10.12 -25.06
C GLN A 220 7.60 8.84 -24.22
N ASN A 221 8.32 7.78 -24.61
CA ASN A 221 8.28 6.50 -23.91
C ASN A 221 8.90 6.61 -22.52
N PRO A 222 8.13 6.41 -21.43
CA PRO A 222 8.68 6.53 -20.10
C PRO A 222 9.45 5.27 -19.70
N THR A 223 10.47 5.46 -18.87
CA THR A 223 11.48 4.44 -18.51
C THR A 223 11.41 4.10 -17.02
N LEU A 224 12.34 3.27 -16.53
CA LEU A 224 12.51 3.06 -15.09
C LEU A 224 12.92 4.36 -14.38
N ALA A 225 13.68 5.23 -15.06
CA ALA A 225 14.09 6.53 -14.52
C ALA A 225 12.90 7.48 -14.29
N SER A 226 11.77 7.28 -14.98
CA SER A 226 10.56 8.05 -14.73
C SER A 226 10.03 7.84 -13.30
N ASP A 227 10.11 6.60 -12.76
CA ASP A 227 9.70 6.34 -11.36
C ASP A 227 10.64 7.06 -10.37
N VAL A 228 11.93 7.16 -10.69
CA VAL A 228 12.93 7.86 -9.86
C VAL A 228 12.68 9.37 -9.87
N PHE A 229 12.35 9.94 -11.04
CA PHE A 229 11.93 11.34 -11.15
C PHE A 229 10.68 11.62 -10.31
N SER A 230 9.64 10.78 -10.45
CA SER A 230 8.41 10.89 -9.66
C SER A 230 8.68 10.80 -8.15
N LEU A 231 9.61 9.94 -7.73
CA LEU A 231 10.04 9.86 -6.33
C LEU A 231 10.72 11.16 -5.89
N GLY A 232 11.60 11.74 -6.72
CA GLY A 232 12.23 13.03 -6.45
C GLY A 232 11.20 14.14 -6.20
N CYS A 233 10.16 14.21 -7.03
CA CYS A 233 9.05 15.15 -6.85
C CYS A 233 8.27 14.97 -5.54
N CYS A 234 8.33 13.79 -4.89
CA CYS A 234 7.66 13.57 -3.61
C CYS A 234 8.32 14.31 -2.43
N PHE A 235 9.59 14.73 -2.59
CA PHE A 235 10.41 15.34 -1.53
C PHE A 235 11.02 16.69 -1.94
N ALA A 236 10.52 17.28 -3.03
CA ALA A 236 10.98 18.56 -3.56
C ALA A 236 10.28 19.75 -2.88
#